data_AF-A0A1G9SL15-F1
#
_entry.id   AF-A0A1G9SL15-F1
#
_cell.length_a   1.000
_cell.length_b   1.000
_cell.length_c   1.000
_cell.angle_alpha   90.00
_cell.angle_beta   90.00
_cell.angle_gamma   90.00
#
_symmetry.space_group_name_H-M   'P 1'
#
loop_
_entity.id
_entity.type
_entity.pdbx_description
1 polymer ?
#
loop_
_entity_poly.entity_id
_entity_poly.type
_entity_poly.pdbx_seq_one_letter_code
_entity_poly.pdbx_strand_id
1 'polypeptide(L)'
;MKAFRHAAPIASWALLCGAGLVACTGMRADPAAQRVTVEGRTYLVSALTAGTWIASSPTAGPISTTPAGRAALLQAIEQHSGCKVTDVDYSRGGMQLDAQVDCASRLKN
;
A
#
# COMPACT_ATOMS: atom_id res chain seq x y z
N MET A 1 -12.06 56.39 46.88
CA MET A 1 -11.19 56.11 45.71
C MET A 1 -11.91 55.10 44.82
N LYS A 2 -12.09 55.43 43.53
CA LYS A 2 -12.47 54.58 42.35
C LYS A 2 -13.40 53.37 42.58
N ALA A 3 -14.67 53.34 42.17
CA ALA A 3 -15.24 53.31 40.80
C ALA A 3 -14.68 52.11 39.97
N PHE A 4 -15.43 51.26 39.26
CA PHE A 4 -16.64 51.42 38.45
C PHE A 4 -17.26 50.03 38.18
N ARG A 5 -18.58 50.01 37.99
CA ARG A 5 -19.43 48.87 37.54
C ARG A 5 -19.07 48.43 36.12
N HIS A 6 -19.15 47.14 35.81
CA HIS A 6 -19.50 46.59 34.48
C HIS A 6 -20.32 45.30 34.72
N ALA A 7 -21.63 45.32 34.52
CA ALA A 7 -22.33 45.16 33.23
C ALA A 7 -22.59 43.67 32.92
N ALA A 8 -23.86 43.30 33.05
CA ALA A 8 -24.48 42.08 32.53
C ALA A 8 -24.55 42.17 30.97
N PRO A 9 -25.41 41.41 30.24
CA PRO A 9 -26.01 40.08 30.41
C PRO A 9 -25.87 39.24 29.09
N ILE A 10 -26.64 38.15 28.96
CA ILE A 10 -27.21 37.56 27.70
C ILE A 10 -26.28 37.20 26.52
N ALA A 11 -26.32 35.93 26.09
CA ALA A 11 -27.04 35.55 24.85
C ALA A 11 -26.84 34.07 24.50
N SER A 12 -27.95 33.34 24.47
CA SER A 12 -28.14 32.05 23.80
C SER A 12 -27.90 32.15 22.30
N TRP A 13 -27.03 31.32 21.72
CA TRP A 13 -27.09 30.86 20.32
C TRP A 13 -26.53 29.41 20.34
N ALA A 14 -27.37 28.38 20.36
CA ALA A 14 -28.06 27.79 19.21
C ALA A 14 -27.09 27.12 18.22
N LEU A 15 -27.27 25.80 18.08
CA LEU A 15 -27.31 25.06 16.81
C LEU A 15 -26.07 25.14 15.91
N LEU A 16 -25.41 23.99 15.66
CA LEU A 16 -25.47 23.30 14.37
C LEU A 16 -24.48 22.13 14.28
N CYS A 17 -25.04 20.98 13.91
CA CYS A 17 -24.53 20.02 12.94
C CYS A 17 -23.02 20.02 12.61
N GLY A 18 -22.37 18.92 12.98
CA GLY A 18 -21.11 18.50 12.38
C GLY A 18 -21.06 16.98 12.35
N ALA A 19 -21.81 16.39 11.42
CA ALA A 19 -21.70 14.99 11.07
C ALA A 19 -20.28 14.70 10.54
N GLY A 20 -19.38 14.32 11.43
CA GLY A 20 -18.13 13.66 11.06
C GLY A 20 -18.40 12.19 10.81
N LEU A 21 -19.10 11.86 9.72
CA LEU A 21 -19.19 10.49 9.25
C LEU A 21 -17.76 9.97 9.10
N VAL A 22 -17.50 8.88 9.81
CA VAL A 22 -16.29 8.08 9.76
C VAL A 22 -15.96 7.80 8.30
N ALA A 23 -14.93 8.49 7.79
CA ALA A 23 -14.34 8.15 6.51
C ALA A 23 -13.59 6.83 6.67
N CYS A 24 -14.30 5.71 6.47
CA CYS A 24 -13.70 4.43 6.13
C CYS A 24 -13.13 4.51 4.70
N THR A 25 -12.16 5.38 4.46
CA THR A 25 -11.42 5.39 3.19
C THR A 25 -10.26 4.41 3.30
N GLY A 26 -10.52 3.18 2.89
CA GLY A 26 -9.49 2.28 2.39
C GLY A 26 -8.73 1.48 3.45
N MET A 27 -9.41 0.64 4.21
CA MET A 27 -8.80 -0.67 4.51
C MET A 27 -8.75 -1.43 3.18
N ARG A 28 -7.75 -1.09 2.35
CA ARG A 28 -7.34 -1.93 1.23
C ARG A 28 -6.81 -3.17 1.91
N ALA A 29 -7.66 -4.20 2.05
CA ALA A 29 -7.24 -5.50 2.56
C ALA A 29 -5.96 -5.86 1.84
N ASP A 30 -4.88 -6.09 2.60
CA ASP A 30 -3.61 -6.50 2.03
C ASP A 30 -3.89 -7.66 1.07
N PRO A 31 -3.58 -7.55 -0.22
CA PRO A 31 -3.88 -8.59 -1.17
C PRO A 31 -3.22 -9.88 -0.67
N ALA A 32 -4.06 -10.90 -0.46
CA ALA A 32 -3.59 -12.21 0.00
C ALA A 32 -2.43 -12.67 -0.88
N ALA A 33 -1.43 -13.32 -0.28
CA ALA A 33 -0.27 -13.80 -1.04
C ALA A 33 -0.71 -14.72 -2.20
N GLN A 34 -0.27 -14.38 -3.41
CA GLN A 34 -0.57 -15.08 -4.65
C GLN A 34 0.56 -16.02 -5.01
N ARG A 35 0.22 -17.20 -5.54
CA ARG A 35 1.20 -18.20 -5.98
C ARG A 35 1.47 -18.05 -7.47
N VAL A 36 2.73 -17.93 -7.83
CA VAL A 36 3.18 -17.79 -9.23
C VAL A 36 4.23 -18.86 -9.52
N THR A 37 4.12 -19.55 -10.64
CA THR A 37 5.12 -20.54 -11.05
C THR A 37 6.02 -19.94 -12.13
N VAL A 38 7.32 -19.89 -11.86
CA VAL A 38 8.35 -19.36 -12.74
C VAL A 38 9.47 -20.39 -12.83
N GLU A 39 9.80 -20.82 -14.05
CA GLU A 39 10.86 -21.83 -14.29
C GLU A 39 10.65 -23.14 -13.49
N GLY A 40 9.40 -23.55 -13.31
CA GLY A 40 9.04 -24.73 -12.51
C GLY A 40 9.15 -24.55 -11.00
N ARG A 41 9.49 -23.34 -10.52
CA ARG A 41 9.54 -22.99 -9.09
C ARG A 41 8.35 -22.12 -8.72
N THR A 42 7.73 -22.41 -7.59
CA THR A 42 6.63 -21.59 -7.06
C THR A 42 7.20 -20.44 -6.23
N TYR A 43 6.66 -19.24 -6.41
CA TYR A 43 6.93 -18.04 -5.64
C TYR A 43 5.63 -17.51 -5.04
N LEU A 44 5.72 -16.90 -3.86
CA LEU A 44 4.67 -16.16 -3.20
C LEU A 44 4.88 -14.68 -3.46
N VAL A 45 3.88 -14.07 -4.10
CA VAL A 45 3.83 -12.65 -4.42
C VAL A 45 2.79 -11.98 -3.53
N SER A 46 3.17 -10.97 -2.76
CA SER A 46 2.24 -10.25 -1.87
C SER A 46 2.60 -8.77 -1.79
N ALA A 47 1.63 -7.94 -1.46
CA ALA A 47 1.92 -6.57 -1.07
C ALA A 47 2.50 -6.55 0.36
N LEU A 48 3.41 -5.63 0.60
CA LEU A 48 3.77 -5.14 1.94
C LEU A 48 3.09 -3.80 2.22
N THR A 49 2.93 -2.99 1.19
CA THR A 49 2.21 -1.71 1.23
C THR A 49 1.52 -1.49 -0.12
N ALA A 50 0.73 -0.43 -0.25
CA ALA A 50 0.10 -0.07 -1.53
C ALA A 50 1.12 0.14 -2.68
N GLY A 51 2.36 0.54 -2.36
CA GLY A 51 3.43 0.81 -3.33
C GLY A 51 4.57 -0.21 -3.29
N THR A 52 4.57 -1.17 -2.37
CA THR A 52 5.67 -2.11 -2.20
C THR A 52 5.15 -3.53 -2.23
N TRP A 53 5.74 -4.34 -3.11
CA TRP A 53 5.40 -5.74 -3.31
C TRP A 53 6.64 -6.60 -3.12
N ILE A 54 6.43 -7.85 -2.71
CA ILE A 54 7.49 -8.82 -2.52
C ILE A 54 7.19 -10.10 -3.28
N ALA A 55 8.25 -10.74 -3.77
CA ALA A 55 8.24 -12.11 -4.24
C ALA A 55 9.23 -12.93 -3.39
N SER A 56 8.75 -14.01 -2.78
CA SER A 56 9.55 -14.92 -1.95
C SER A 56 9.34 -16.37 -2.38
N SER A 57 10.34 -17.23 -2.21
CA SER A 57 10.15 -18.66 -2.42
C SER A 57 9.54 -19.29 -1.15
N PRO A 58 8.44 -20.06 -1.22
CA PRO A 58 7.87 -20.76 -0.06
C PRO A 58 8.81 -21.87 0.44
N THR A 59 9.67 -22.39 -0.43
CA THR A 59 10.76 -23.30 -0.07
C THR A 59 12.02 -22.48 0.15
N ALA A 60 12.78 -22.72 1.21
CA ALA A 60 14.04 -22.02 1.46
C ALA A 60 14.95 -22.12 0.22
N GLY A 61 15.24 -20.98 -0.40
CA GLY A 61 16.07 -20.90 -1.61
C GLY A 61 16.04 -19.52 -2.25
N PRO A 62 17.05 -19.20 -3.09
CA PRO A 62 17.15 -17.90 -3.73
C PRO A 62 16.05 -17.70 -4.78
N ILE A 63 15.65 -16.46 -5.00
CA ILE A 63 14.81 -16.04 -6.12
C ILE A 63 15.55 -16.28 -7.44
N SER A 64 14.80 -16.55 -8.50
CA SER A 64 15.42 -16.67 -9.82
C SER A 64 16.07 -15.35 -10.21
N THR A 65 17.38 -15.40 -10.48
CA THR A 65 18.17 -14.28 -10.96
C THR A 65 18.31 -14.27 -12.48
N THR A 66 17.70 -15.24 -13.17
CA THR A 66 17.69 -15.27 -14.63
C THR A 66 16.89 -14.07 -15.15
N PRO A 67 17.24 -13.50 -16.32
CA PRO A 67 16.47 -12.39 -16.90
C PRO A 67 15.00 -12.76 -17.12
N ALA A 68 14.72 -13.98 -17.59
CA ALA A 68 13.37 -14.47 -17.82
C ALA A 68 12.60 -14.68 -16.52
N GLY A 69 13.22 -15.28 -15.50
CA GLY A 69 12.59 -15.51 -14.21
C GLY A 69 12.26 -14.20 -13.49
N ARG A 70 13.20 -13.24 -13.49
CA ARG A 70 12.95 -11.90 -12.95
C ARG A 70 11.82 -11.20 -13.70
N ALA A 71 11.82 -11.22 -15.03
CA ALA A 71 10.75 -10.58 -15.81
C ALA A 71 9.36 -11.18 -15.52
N ALA A 72 9.27 -12.51 -15.39
CA ALA A 72 8.02 -13.18 -15.03
C ALA A 72 7.51 -12.78 -13.64
N LEU A 73 8.40 -12.64 -12.66
CA LEU A 73 8.03 -12.17 -11.31
C LEU A 73 7.55 -10.72 -11.32
N LEU A 74 8.25 -9.83 -12.03
CA LEU A 74 7.83 -8.44 -12.18
C LEU A 74 6.48 -8.34 -12.87
N GLN A 75 6.27 -9.11 -13.95
CA GLN A 75 5.00 -9.15 -14.64
C GLN A 75 3.87 -9.62 -13.72
N ALA A 76 4.09 -10.64 -12.89
CA ALA A 76 3.09 -11.08 -11.93
C ALA A 76 2.79 -9.98 -10.89
N ILE A 77 3.80 -9.27 -10.39
CA ILE A 77 3.61 -8.12 -9.49
C ILE A 77 2.77 -7.04 -10.17
N GLU A 78 3.05 -6.69 -11.42
CA GLU A 78 2.27 -5.69 -12.17
C GLU A 78 0.82 -6.12 -12.36
N GLN A 79 0.59 -7.40 -12.71
CA GLN A 79 -0.75 -7.96 -12.90
C GLN A 79 -1.56 -7.97 -11.60
N HIS A 80 -0.95 -8.36 -10.47
CA HIS A 80 -1.62 -8.45 -9.18
C HIS A 80 -1.81 -7.08 -8.51
N SER A 81 -0.85 -6.17 -8.66
CA SER A 81 -0.95 -4.81 -8.15
C SER A 81 -1.89 -3.93 -9.00
N GLY A 82 -1.99 -4.22 -10.31
CA GLY A 82 -2.60 -3.33 -11.28
C GLY A 82 -1.82 -2.03 -11.48
N CYS A 83 -0.53 -2.04 -11.14
CA CYS A 83 0.37 -0.89 -11.11
C CYS A 83 1.67 -1.24 -11.84
N LYS A 84 2.46 -0.22 -12.24
CA LYS A 84 3.71 -0.45 -12.98
C LYS A 84 4.88 -0.61 -12.01
N VAL A 85 5.75 -1.59 -12.20
CA VAL A 85 6.98 -1.68 -11.40
C VAL A 85 7.93 -0.57 -11.83
N THR A 86 8.42 0.20 -10.87
CA THR A 86 9.35 1.32 -11.08
C THR A 86 10.75 1.03 -10.55
N ASP A 87 10.85 0.20 -9.54
CA ASP A 87 12.12 -0.20 -8.94
C ASP A 87 12.05 -1.64 -8.44
N VAL A 88 13.19 -2.32 -8.42
CA VAL A 88 13.29 -3.69 -7.92
C VAL A 88 14.67 -3.97 -7.34
N ASP A 89 14.69 -4.60 -6.18
CA ASP A 89 15.89 -5.02 -5.48
C ASP A 89 15.78 -6.47 -4.97
N TYR A 90 16.92 -7.11 -4.75
CA TYR A 90 16.99 -8.42 -4.12
C TYR A 90 17.44 -8.28 -2.67
N SER A 91 16.53 -8.53 -1.73
CA SER A 91 16.84 -8.49 -0.30
C SER A 91 17.05 -9.89 0.30
N ARG A 92 17.38 -9.92 1.59
CA ARG A 92 17.62 -11.15 2.38
C ARG A 92 18.60 -12.11 1.69
N GLY A 93 19.70 -11.58 1.14
CA GLY A 93 20.71 -12.38 0.45
C GLY A 93 20.18 -13.06 -0.82
N GLY A 94 19.20 -12.46 -1.50
CA GLY A 94 18.60 -12.99 -2.72
C GLY A 94 17.44 -13.95 -2.50
N MET A 95 16.97 -14.16 -1.27
CA MET A 95 15.80 -14.99 -0.97
C MET A 95 14.46 -14.26 -1.17
N GLN A 96 14.51 -12.94 -1.36
CA GLN A 96 13.35 -12.10 -1.57
C GLN A 96 13.66 -11.09 -2.67
N LEU A 97 12.66 -10.80 -3.48
CA LEU A 97 12.67 -9.71 -4.44
C LEU A 97 11.64 -8.69 -3.95
N ASP A 98 12.08 -7.45 -3.79
CA ASP A 98 11.27 -6.31 -3.38
C ASP A 98 11.05 -5.42 -4.59
N ALA A 99 9.81 -5.05 -4.86
CA ALA A 99 9.45 -4.20 -5.99
C ALA A 99 8.65 -3.00 -5.52
N GLN A 100 9.03 -1.81 -5.99
CA GLN A 100 8.19 -0.62 -5.90
C GLN A 100 7.28 -0.55 -7.12
N VAL A 101 6.01 -0.23 -6.88
CA VAL A 101 5.02 -0.04 -7.93
C VAL A 101 4.43 1.35 -7.88
N ASP A 102 4.25 1.96 -9.05
CA ASP A 102 3.52 3.20 -9.22
C ASP A 102 2.12 2.95 -9.75
N CYS A 103 1.13 3.28 -8.91
CA CYS A 103 -0.29 3.17 -9.20
C CYS A 103 -0.90 4.46 -9.77
N ALA A 104 -0.14 5.55 -9.94
CA ALA A 104 -0.64 6.80 -10.49
C ALA A 104 -1.21 6.61 -11.92
N SER A 105 -0.70 5.62 -12.66
CA SER A 105 -1.25 5.22 -13.96
C SER A 105 -2.70 4.71 -13.89
N ARG A 106 -3.17 4.27 -12.72
CA ARG A 106 -4.54 3.75 -12.50
C ARG A 106 -5.59 4.85 -12.33
N LEU A 107 -5.18 6.10 -12.08
CA LEU A 107 -6.07 7.26 -11.87
C LEU A 107 -6.51 7.96 -13.16
N LYS A 108 -6.04 7.51 -14.33
CA LYS A 108 -6.34 8.15 -15.64
C LYS A 108 -7.51 7.51 -16.41
N ASN A 109 -8.29 6.62 -15.79
CA ASN A 109 -9.41 5.93 -16.45
C ASN A 109 -10.71 6.14 -15.67
#